data_AF-A0A8X8AZ03-F1
#
_entry.id   AF-A0A8X8AZ03-F1
#
_cell.length_a   1.000
_cell.length_b   1.000
_cell.length_c   1.000
_cell.angle_alpha   90.00
_cell.angle_beta   90.00
_cell.angle_gamma   90.00
#
_symmetry.space_group_name_H-M   'P 1'
#
loop_
_entity.id
_entity.type
_entity.pdbx_description
1 polymer ?
#
loop_
_entity_poly.entity_id
_entity_poly.type
_entity_poly.pdbx_seq_one_letter_code
_entity_poly.pdbx_strand_id
1 'polypeptide(L)'
;MVGIRVISDTIVGAESCENGLDRVKIHLTPWDLFFLRTEYAQRALIFPQADPETHMISQLKSSLSVALKIFYPFAGRLVKIHNEDDETASFFVDCDGSGVKFVHAAAKTISVSDVLDPANDDAWSEFFPANGVESWEGVSEPLLALQVTELKDGVFIGYGVNHMVADGTSFWSFFFKSWTEIFSARWKTFYHPLHLRPWFLDGIDYPIRVPISETVSSPPVEGVVASSDHHLSRKVIFRFTSRHISELKAKANYEVVVFVGYDLNISSFQAVLAHMWLSVIRNSDLNPEEVIHCKLAMEMRQRLNPSIEKECFGNMVGLATSTTTAGEMLKNGLGWTVLQLNKTVGSPRFNVFGNDFGWGKRLRFELDRELLAMVKSLFTRELIKEAWRFIRLYGLTFWRNYWLMRSFYSMSYVHVKSK
;
A
#
# COMPACT_ATOMS: atom_id res chain seq x y z
N MET A 1 25.46 -10.89 8.83
CA MET A 1 25.02 -11.49 7.57
C MET A 1 24.12 -12.64 7.95
N VAL A 2 22.85 -12.55 7.57
CA VAL A 2 21.87 -13.55 7.96
C VAL A 2 22.13 -14.80 7.14
N GLY A 3 22.11 -16.00 7.74
CA GLY A 3 22.51 -17.25 7.10
C GLY A 3 21.54 -17.78 6.05
N ILE A 4 21.08 -16.93 5.12
CA ILE A 4 20.17 -17.28 4.04
C ILE A 4 20.97 -17.87 2.89
N ARG A 5 20.56 -19.05 2.42
CA ARG A 5 21.07 -19.69 1.22
C ARG A 5 19.96 -19.79 0.18
N VAL A 6 20.11 -19.09 -0.93
CA VAL A 6 19.24 -19.25 -2.10
C VAL A 6 19.44 -20.65 -2.68
N ILE A 7 18.33 -21.38 -2.84
CA ILE A 7 18.29 -22.74 -3.41
C ILE A 7 17.93 -22.67 -4.89
N SER A 8 16.93 -21.86 -5.26
CA SER A 8 16.59 -21.58 -6.66
C SER A 8 16.04 -20.18 -6.84
N ASP A 9 16.28 -19.61 -8.01
CA ASP A 9 15.66 -18.37 -8.48
C ASP A 9 15.06 -18.67 -9.86
N THR A 10 13.75 -18.52 -9.99
CA THR A 10 13.00 -18.94 -11.19
C THR A 10 11.92 -17.93 -11.52
N ILE A 11 11.59 -17.82 -12.80
CA ILE A 11 10.41 -17.08 -13.25
C ILE A 11 9.23 -18.05 -13.36
N VAL A 12 8.12 -17.70 -12.73
CA VAL A 12 6.84 -18.43 -12.83
C VAL A 12 5.93 -17.67 -13.77
N GLY A 13 5.72 -18.21 -14.98
CA GLY A 13 4.74 -17.69 -15.94
C GLY A 13 3.33 -18.16 -15.62
N ALA A 14 2.34 -17.51 -16.24
CA ALA A 14 0.97 -18.04 -16.26
C ALA A 14 0.94 -19.36 -17.03
N GLU A 15 0.15 -20.32 -16.56
CA GLU A 15 -0.04 -21.58 -17.28
C GLU A 15 -0.63 -21.28 -18.67
N SER A 16 -0.15 -21.95 -19.72
CA SER A 16 -0.59 -21.67 -21.09
C SER A 16 -2.09 -21.91 -21.26
N CYS A 17 -2.79 -20.96 -21.88
CA CYS A 17 -4.13 -21.16 -22.41
C CYS A 17 -4.02 -21.61 -23.88
N GLU A 18 -4.75 -22.65 -24.27
CA GLU A 18 -4.88 -23.09 -25.67
C GLU A 18 -5.49 -21.99 -26.57
N ASN A 19 -6.16 -21.02 -25.96
CA ASN A 19 -6.64 -19.81 -26.61
C ASN A 19 -5.67 -18.67 -26.23
N GLY A 20 -4.85 -18.23 -27.18
CA GLY A 20 -3.96 -17.09 -27.00
C GLY A 20 -4.73 -15.91 -26.43
N LEU A 21 -4.44 -15.54 -25.18
CA LEU A 21 -4.91 -14.28 -24.65
C LEU A 21 -4.26 -13.18 -25.49
N ASP A 22 -5.07 -12.36 -26.14
CA ASP A 22 -4.59 -11.15 -26.79
C ASP A 22 -3.73 -10.37 -25.78
N ARG A 23 -2.53 -9.97 -26.18
CA ARG A 23 -1.60 -9.19 -25.35
C ARG A 23 -2.32 -7.93 -24.86
N VAL A 24 -2.70 -7.90 -23.59
CA VAL A 24 -3.48 -6.80 -23.02
C VAL A 24 -2.54 -5.68 -22.62
N LYS A 25 -2.80 -4.48 -23.15
CA LYS A 25 -2.14 -3.25 -22.72
C LYS A 25 -2.99 -2.55 -21.66
N ILE A 26 -2.39 -2.31 -20.49
CA ILE A 26 -3.04 -1.67 -19.33
C ILE A 26 -2.47 -0.27 -19.14
N HIS A 27 -3.26 0.75 -19.46
CA HIS A 27 -2.87 2.14 -19.26
C HIS A 27 -2.99 2.56 -17.79
N LEU A 28 -1.94 3.17 -17.24
CA LEU A 28 -1.94 3.59 -15.84
C LEU A 28 -2.81 4.81 -15.59
N THR A 29 -3.63 4.75 -14.54
CA THR A 29 -4.48 5.84 -14.08
C THR A 29 -3.70 6.81 -13.18
N PRO A 30 -4.27 7.99 -12.84
CA PRO A 30 -3.64 8.88 -11.86
C PRO A 30 -3.41 8.21 -10.49
N TRP A 31 -4.28 7.27 -10.10
CA TRP A 31 -4.14 6.50 -8.85
C TRP A 31 -2.92 5.57 -8.88
N ASP A 32 -2.59 5.03 -10.05
CA ASP A 32 -1.44 4.17 -10.25
C ASP A 32 -0.15 4.99 -10.27
N LEU A 33 -0.13 6.08 -11.04
CA LEU A 33 1.02 6.97 -11.18
C LEU A 33 1.38 7.71 -9.89
N PHE A 34 0.44 7.83 -8.94
CA PHE A 34 0.72 8.32 -7.58
C PHE A 34 1.85 7.51 -6.91
N PHE A 35 2.00 6.24 -7.26
CA PHE A 35 3.01 5.35 -6.67
C PHE A 35 4.33 5.27 -7.47
N LEU A 36 4.53 6.10 -8.50
CA LEU A 36 5.69 6.02 -9.40
C LEU A 36 7.06 5.94 -8.70
N ARG A 37 7.25 6.72 -7.65
CA ARG A 37 8.49 6.81 -6.85
C ARG A 37 8.38 6.13 -5.50
N THR A 38 7.39 5.26 -5.33
CA THR A 38 7.24 4.45 -4.12
C THR A 38 8.01 3.15 -4.31
N GLU A 39 8.73 2.72 -3.29
CA GLU A 39 9.31 1.38 -3.26
C GLU A 39 8.23 0.30 -3.37
N TYR A 40 8.60 -0.85 -3.92
CA TYR A 40 7.73 -2.02 -3.95
C TYR A 40 7.20 -2.31 -2.55
N ALA A 41 5.89 -2.53 -2.46
CA ALA A 41 5.26 -2.81 -1.18
C ALA A 41 5.75 -4.17 -0.67
N GLN A 42 6.60 -4.15 0.36
CA GLN A 42 7.14 -5.35 0.98
C GLN A 42 6.23 -5.86 2.09
N ARG A 43 5.87 -7.14 2.07
CA ARG A 43 5.07 -7.79 3.11
C ARG A 43 5.46 -9.25 3.23
N ALA A 44 5.25 -9.80 4.42
CA ALA A 44 5.61 -11.17 4.71
C ALA A 44 4.49 -11.91 5.44
N LEU A 45 4.49 -13.22 5.24
CA LEU A 45 3.66 -14.17 5.98
C LEU A 45 4.57 -15.25 6.57
N ILE A 46 4.27 -15.65 7.79
CA ILE A 46 5.03 -16.65 8.52
C ILE A 46 4.10 -17.80 8.84
N PHE A 47 4.53 -19.01 8.50
CA PHE A 47 3.78 -20.25 8.67
C PHE A 47 4.60 -21.24 9.51
N PRO A 48 3.93 -22.18 10.21
CA PRO A 48 4.58 -23.36 10.75
C PRO A 48 5.26 -24.18 9.64
N GLN A 49 6.16 -25.07 10.03
CA GLN A 49 6.83 -25.97 9.09
C GLN A 49 5.78 -26.80 8.33
N ALA A 50 5.89 -26.83 7.01
CA ALA A 50 5.04 -27.68 6.17
C ALA A 50 5.39 -29.16 6.37
N ASP A 51 4.41 -30.04 6.19
CA ASP A 51 4.65 -31.48 6.13
C ASP A 51 5.60 -31.79 4.96
N PRO A 52 6.72 -32.53 5.17
CA PRO A 52 7.64 -32.92 4.11
C PRO A 52 6.97 -33.55 2.86
N GLU A 53 5.83 -34.23 3.03
CA GLU A 53 5.10 -34.87 1.93
C GLU A 53 4.36 -33.87 1.03
N THR A 54 4.17 -32.62 1.47
CA THR A 54 3.39 -31.61 0.75
C THR A 54 4.07 -31.14 -0.54
N HIS A 55 5.36 -31.45 -0.77
CA HIS A 55 6.14 -30.90 -1.88
C HIS A 55 5.91 -29.39 -2.07
N MET A 56 5.90 -28.64 -0.96
CA MET A 56 5.38 -27.27 -0.85
C MET A 56 5.83 -26.34 -1.98
N ILE A 57 7.12 -26.35 -2.33
CA ILE A 57 7.68 -25.44 -3.33
C ILE A 57 7.11 -25.70 -4.72
N SER A 58 6.98 -26.96 -5.15
CA SER A 58 6.42 -27.25 -6.47
C SER A 58 4.93 -26.94 -6.52
N GLN A 59 4.18 -27.25 -5.46
CA GLN A 59 2.76 -26.90 -5.38
C GLN A 59 2.52 -25.38 -5.38
N LEU A 60 3.34 -24.59 -4.66
CA LEU A 60 3.27 -23.13 -4.68
C LEU A 60 3.53 -22.56 -6.07
N LYS A 61 4.53 -23.08 -6.79
CA LYS A 61 4.82 -22.65 -8.17
C LYS A 61 3.67 -22.99 -9.13
N SER A 62 3.15 -24.21 -9.07
CA SER A 62 2.05 -24.64 -9.92
C SER A 62 0.76 -23.85 -9.65
N SER A 63 0.39 -23.66 -8.38
CA SER A 63 -0.81 -22.88 -8.04
C SER A 63 -0.66 -21.40 -8.37
N LEU A 64 0.55 -20.85 -8.26
CA LEU A 64 0.85 -19.48 -8.68
C LEU A 64 0.67 -19.33 -10.19
N SER A 65 1.19 -20.29 -10.96
CA SER A 65 1.04 -20.31 -12.43
C SER A 65 -0.44 -20.29 -12.86
N VAL A 66 -1.30 -21.02 -12.16
CA VAL A 66 -2.76 -20.99 -12.40
C VAL A 66 -3.38 -19.66 -11.96
N ALA A 67 -2.98 -19.12 -10.80
CA ALA A 67 -3.50 -17.83 -10.31
C ALA A 67 -3.16 -16.67 -11.25
N LEU A 68 -1.98 -16.70 -11.88
CA LEU A 68 -1.53 -15.71 -12.85
C LEU A 68 -2.34 -15.71 -14.15
N LYS A 69 -3.13 -16.75 -14.46
CA LYS A 69 -4.13 -16.68 -15.55
C LYS A 69 -5.21 -15.65 -15.26
N ILE A 70 -5.61 -15.55 -14.00
CA ILE A 70 -6.65 -14.60 -13.57
C ILE A 70 -6.00 -13.23 -13.34
N PHE A 71 -4.88 -13.19 -12.63
CA PHE A 71 -4.17 -11.95 -12.28
C PHE A 71 -2.96 -11.73 -13.18
N TYR A 72 -3.21 -11.81 -14.48
CA TYR A 72 -2.20 -11.64 -15.52
C TYR A 72 -1.41 -10.32 -15.48
N PRO A 73 -1.90 -9.19 -14.93
CA PRO A 73 -1.08 -7.98 -14.83
C PRO A 73 0.19 -8.18 -14.00
N PHE A 74 0.19 -9.06 -12.99
CA PHE A 74 1.40 -9.35 -12.21
C PHE A 74 2.48 -10.10 -12.99
N ALA A 75 2.08 -10.84 -14.03
CA ALA A 75 3.00 -11.53 -14.93
C ALA A 75 3.46 -10.65 -16.11
N GLY A 76 2.99 -9.41 -16.20
CA GLY A 76 3.43 -8.47 -17.23
C GLY A 76 4.72 -7.71 -16.87
N ARG A 77 5.04 -6.68 -17.65
CA ARG A 77 6.13 -5.74 -17.39
C ARG A 77 5.65 -4.30 -17.48
N LEU A 78 6.27 -3.40 -16.72
CA LEU A 78 6.05 -1.97 -16.92
C LEU A 78 6.76 -1.56 -18.21
N VAL A 79 6.12 -0.73 -19.02
CA VAL A 79 6.73 -0.15 -20.21
C VAL A 79 6.72 1.35 -20.07
N LYS A 80 7.88 1.96 -20.31
CA LYS A 80 8.07 3.40 -20.38
C LYS A 80 8.23 3.81 -21.84
N ILE A 81 7.35 4.69 -22.31
CA ILE A 81 7.48 5.37 -23.61
C ILE A 81 8.01 6.76 -23.33
N HIS A 82 9.04 7.17 -24.05
CA HIS A 82 9.50 8.56 -24.08
C HIS A 82 8.76 9.31 -25.18
N ASN A 83 8.17 10.45 -24.84
CA ASN A 83 7.48 11.34 -25.77
C ASN A 83 8.44 12.51 -26.09
N GLU A 84 9.14 12.40 -27.22
CA GLU A 84 10.16 13.38 -27.63
C GLU A 84 9.58 14.77 -27.92
N ASP A 85 8.29 14.85 -28.22
CA ASP A 85 7.59 16.09 -28.58
C ASP A 85 7.45 17.09 -27.42
N ASP A 86 7.46 16.63 -26.17
CA ASP A 86 7.21 17.48 -25.00
C ASP A 86 8.03 17.15 -23.74
N GLU A 87 9.12 16.40 -23.88
CA GLU A 87 9.98 15.96 -22.76
C GLU A 87 9.20 15.24 -21.64
N THR A 88 8.22 14.43 -22.03
CA THR A 88 7.48 13.60 -21.09
C THR A 88 7.72 12.12 -21.33
N ALA A 89 7.28 11.31 -20.37
CA ALA A 89 7.23 9.87 -20.48
C ALA A 89 5.86 9.36 -20.05
N SER A 90 5.45 8.25 -20.65
CA SER A 90 4.19 7.58 -20.40
C SER A 90 4.43 6.14 -20.00
N PHE A 91 3.61 5.65 -19.08
CA PHE A 91 3.73 4.29 -18.55
C PHE A 91 2.48 3.47 -18.81
N PHE A 92 2.67 2.19 -19.07
CA PHE A 92 1.61 1.19 -19.14
C PHE A 92 2.15 -0.17 -18.71
N VAL A 93 1.27 -1.06 -18.27
CA VAL A 93 1.61 -2.47 -18.04
C VAL A 93 1.34 -3.24 -19.32
N ASP A 94 2.35 -3.92 -19.80
CA ASP A 94 2.25 -4.84 -20.92
C ASP A 94 2.09 -6.25 -20.36
N CYS A 95 0.90 -6.84 -20.55
CA CYS A 95 0.59 -8.18 -20.08
C CYS A 95 1.12 -9.24 -21.05
N ASP A 96 2.44 -9.27 -21.20
CA ASP A 96 3.19 -10.14 -22.11
C ASP A 96 3.42 -11.56 -21.57
N GLY A 97 3.07 -11.83 -20.32
CA GLY A 97 3.26 -13.12 -19.68
C GLY A 97 4.71 -13.41 -19.29
N SER A 98 5.59 -12.40 -19.23
CA SER A 98 6.98 -12.50 -18.77
C SER A 98 7.15 -13.09 -17.36
N GLY A 99 6.08 -13.24 -16.59
CA GLY A 99 6.02 -14.02 -15.35
C GLY A 99 6.52 -13.27 -14.12
N VAL A 100 6.46 -13.97 -12.98
CA VAL A 100 6.75 -13.46 -11.64
C VAL A 100 8.06 -14.05 -11.13
N LYS A 101 8.86 -13.26 -10.41
CA LYS A 101 10.07 -13.78 -9.76
C LYS A 101 9.69 -14.65 -8.56
N PHE A 102 10.24 -15.86 -8.51
CA PHE A 102 10.04 -16.80 -7.42
C PHE A 102 11.40 -17.33 -6.94
N VAL A 103 11.79 -16.89 -5.74
CA VAL A 103 12.99 -17.31 -5.04
C VAL A 103 12.62 -18.36 -4.00
N HIS A 104 13.35 -19.46 -3.98
CA HIS A 104 13.31 -20.46 -2.91
C HIS A 104 14.65 -20.41 -2.17
N ALA A 105 14.60 -20.22 -0.86
CA ALA A 105 15.77 -20.11 0.00
C ALA A 105 15.62 -20.93 1.28
N ALA A 106 16.72 -21.13 2.00
CA ALA A 106 16.72 -21.73 3.33
C ALA A 106 17.59 -20.93 4.30
N ALA A 107 17.09 -20.75 5.52
CA ALA A 107 17.75 -20.11 6.65
C ALA A 107 17.61 -21.00 7.89
N LYS A 108 18.25 -22.17 7.85
CA LYS A 108 18.06 -23.25 8.84
C LYS A 108 18.52 -22.92 10.26
N THR A 109 19.25 -21.83 10.45
CA THR A 109 19.70 -21.36 11.76
C THR A 109 18.72 -20.40 12.42
N ILE A 110 17.64 -20.03 11.72
CA ILE A 110 16.73 -18.95 12.12
C ILE A 110 15.37 -19.55 12.40
N SER A 111 14.82 -19.26 13.57
CA SER A 111 13.49 -19.69 13.97
C SER A 111 12.42 -18.64 13.66
N VAL A 112 11.16 -19.06 13.67
CA VAL A 112 10.00 -18.17 13.63
C VAL A 112 10.05 -17.15 14.77
N SER A 113 10.49 -17.54 15.98
CA SER A 113 10.62 -16.61 17.10
C SER A 113 11.66 -15.53 16.86
N ASP A 114 12.76 -15.83 16.17
CA ASP A 114 13.80 -14.85 15.87
C ASP A 114 13.28 -13.75 14.94
N VAL A 115 12.47 -14.14 13.94
CA VAL A 115 11.85 -13.22 12.97
C VAL A 115 10.78 -12.35 13.64
N LEU A 116 10.05 -12.90 14.61
CA LEU A 116 9.02 -12.18 15.34
C LEU A 116 9.58 -11.30 16.47
N ASP A 117 10.87 -11.40 16.77
CA ASP A 117 11.53 -10.60 17.79
C ASP A 117 11.73 -9.15 17.29
N PRO A 118 11.11 -8.14 17.93
CA PRO A 118 11.30 -6.73 17.59
C PRO A 118 12.75 -6.22 17.73
N ALA A 119 13.65 -6.98 18.35
CA ALA A 119 15.06 -6.64 18.45
C ALA A 119 15.87 -6.89 17.15
N ASN A 120 15.36 -7.73 16.23
CA ASN A 120 16.09 -8.18 15.04
C ASN A 120 15.64 -7.52 13.72
N ASP A 121 14.96 -6.39 13.80
CA ASP A 121 14.12 -5.84 12.73
C ASP A 121 14.84 -5.46 11.41
N ASP A 122 16.11 -5.05 11.47
CA ASP A 122 16.90 -4.73 10.27
C ASP A 122 17.57 -5.94 9.60
N ALA A 123 17.51 -7.11 10.25
CA ALA A 123 18.18 -8.31 9.75
C ALA A 123 17.44 -8.97 8.57
N TRP A 124 16.16 -8.63 8.35
CA TRP A 124 15.29 -9.40 7.47
C TRP A 124 15.14 -8.84 6.04
N SER A 125 15.90 -7.80 5.67
CA SER A 125 15.85 -7.24 4.30
C SER A 125 16.18 -8.28 3.22
N GLU A 126 17.09 -9.21 3.51
CA GLU A 126 17.48 -10.33 2.64
C GLU A 126 16.35 -11.37 2.43
N PHE A 127 15.25 -11.30 3.19
CA PHE A 127 14.07 -12.15 3.01
C PHE A 127 13.08 -11.61 1.95
N PHE A 128 13.34 -10.42 1.41
CA PHE A 128 12.47 -9.73 0.47
C PHE A 128 13.16 -9.59 -0.90
N PRO A 129 12.59 -10.16 -1.97
CA PRO A 129 13.27 -10.29 -3.26
C PRO A 129 13.32 -9.00 -4.09
N ALA A 130 12.62 -7.94 -3.66
CA ALA A 130 12.53 -6.64 -4.33
C ALA A 130 12.74 -5.47 -3.34
N ASN A 131 13.57 -5.68 -2.32
CA ASN A 131 13.86 -4.64 -1.32
C ASN A 131 14.59 -3.45 -1.97
N GLY A 132 14.11 -2.22 -1.74
CA GLY A 132 14.70 -1.00 -2.30
C GLY A 132 14.43 -0.74 -3.78
N VAL A 133 13.57 -1.56 -4.43
CA VAL A 133 13.17 -1.35 -5.83
C VAL A 133 12.04 -0.32 -5.88
N GLU A 134 12.23 0.78 -6.62
CA GLU A 134 11.21 1.78 -6.87
C GLU A 134 10.23 1.33 -7.98
N SER A 135 8.98 1.79 -7.92
CA SER A 135 7.94 1.32 -8.84
C SER A 135 8.23 1.59 -10.32
N TRP A 136 8.92 2.69 -10.66
CA TRP A 136 9.33 2.96 -12.05
C TRP A 136 10.39 2.00 -12.58
N GLU A 137 11.14 1.32 -11.70
CA GLU A 137 12.14 0.29 -12.08
C GLU A 137 11.47 -1.01 -12.52
N GLY A 138 10.14 -1.12 -12.42
CA GLY A 138 9.37 -2.24 -13.00
C GLY A 138 9.49 -2.41 -14.52
N VAL A 139 10.22 -1.50 -15.18
CA VAL A 139 10.63 -1.63 -16.60
C VAL A 139 11.70 -2.69 -16.79
N SER A 140 12.54 -2.91 -15.78
CA SER A 140 13.57 -3.95 -15.74
C SER A 140 13.26 -5.03 -14.71
N GLU A 141 12.49 -4.69 -13.67
CA GLU A 141 12.13 -5.61 -12.59
C GLU A 141 10.74 -6.24 -12.79
N PRO A 142 10.54 -7.51 -12.40
CA PRO A 142 9.21 -8.12 -12.36
C PRO A 142 8.24 -7.31 -11.49
N LEU A 143 6.96 -7.27 -11.87
CA LEU A 143 5.93 -6.49 -11.15
C LEU A 143 5.52 -7.14 -9.81
N LEU A 144 5.77 -8.43 -9.66
CA LEU A 144 5.65 -9.19 -8.44
C LEU A 144 6.89 -10.07 -8.27
N ALA A 145 7.43 -10.10 -7.06
CA ALA A 145 8.51 -10.96 -6.66
C ALA A 145 8.18 -11.63 -5.32
N LEU A 146 8.37 -12.95 -5.26
CA LEU A 146 8.09 -13.81 -4.11
C LEU A 146 9.37 -14.51 -3.67
N GLN A 147 9.58 -14.60 -2.36
CA GLN A 147 10.64 -15.40 -1.76
C GLN A 147 10.05 -16.31 -0.68
N VAL A 148 10.19 -17.62 -0.88
CA VAL A 148 9.83 -18.64 0.10
C VAL A 148 11.12 -19.10 0.78
N THR A 149 11.28 -18.77 2.06
CA THR A 149 12.44 -19.13 2.86
C THR A 149 12.07 -20.16 3.91
N GLU A 150 12.67 -21.34 3.83
CA GLU A 150 12.54 -22.39 4.86
C GLU A 150 13.38 -22.00 6.09
N LEU A 151 12.71 -21.81 7.23
CA LEU A 151 13.31 -21.54 8.53
C LEU A 151 13.62 -22.85 9.26
N LYS A 152 14.18 -22.75 10.47
CA LYS A 152 14.45 -23.89 11.37
C LYS A 152 13.17 -24.66 11.74
N ASP A 153 12.08 -23.94 11.98
CA ASP A 153 10.81 -24.44 12.53
C ASP A 153 9.58 -23.86 11.81
N GLY A 154 9.76 -23.30 10.61
CA GLY A 154 8.71 -22.60 9.90
C GLY A 154 9.04 -22.22 8.47
N VAL A 155 8.14 -21.47 7.85
CA VAL A 155 8.29 -20.96 6.49
C VAL A 155 7.98 -19.47 6.49
N PHE A 156 8.89 -18.69 5.89
CA PHE A 156 8.70 -17.26 5.65
C PHE A 156 8.40 -17.04 4.17
N ILE A 157 7.27 -16.41 3.85
CA ILE A 157 6.93 -15.99 2.49
C ILE A 157 6.97 -14.47 2.45
N GLY A 158 8.08 -13.93 1.94
CA GLY A 158 8.25 -12.51 1.65
C GLY A 158 7.84 -12.20 0.22
N TYR A 159 7.25 -11.04 0.01
CA TYR A 159 6.96 -10.57 -1.34
C TYR A 159 7.12 -9.06 -1.46
N GLY A 160 7.46 -8.64 -2.68
CA GLY A 160 7.43 -7.25 -3.12
C GLY A 160 6.50 -7.13 -4.32
N VAL A 161 5.60 -6.15 -4.29
CA VAL A 161 4.68 -5.86 -5.40
C VAL A 161 4.82 -4.40 -5.83
N ASN A 162 4.87 -4.19 -7.15
CA ASN A 162 4.86 -2.86 -7.74
C ASN A 162 3.52 -2.18 -7.45
N HIS A 163 3.55 -1.10 -6.66
CA HIS A 163 2.32 -0.48 -6.17
C HIS A 163 1.57 0.27 -7.28
N MET A 164 2.18 0.51 -8.45
CA MET A 164 1.48 1.05 -9.63
C MET A 164 0.53 0.05 -10.28
N VAL A 165 0.61 -1.24 -9.94
CA VAL A 165 -0.23 -2.29 -10.56
C VAL A 165 -1.49 -2.57 -9.75
N ALA A 166 -1.37 -2.58 -8.43
CA ALA A 166 -2.43 -3.04 -7.54
C ALA A 166 -2.38 -2.35 -6.17
N ASP A 167 -3.54 -2.01 -5.64
CA ASP A 167 -3.68 -1.65 -4.23
C ASP A 167 -3.75 -2.89 -3.33
N GLY A 168 -3.68 -2.67 -2.01
CA GLY A 168 -3.75 -3.75 -1.03
C GLY A 168 -5.03 -4.59 -1.12
N THR A 169 -6.16 -4.02 -1.56
CA THR A 169 -7.41 -4.77 -1.76
C THR A 169 -7.30 -5.74 -2.94
N SER A 170 -6.77 -5.25 -4.06
CA SER A 170 -6.54 -6.04 -5.27
C SER A 170 -5.53 -7.16 -5.02
N PHE A 171 -4.42 -6.83 -4.33
CA PHE A 171 -3.42 -7.83 -3.96
C PHE A 171 -3.97 -8.86 -2.95
N TRP A 172 -4.80 -8.44 -1.99
CA TRP A 172 -5.45 -9.36 -1.06
C TRP A 172 -6.37 -10.35 -1.79
N SER A 173 -7.13 -9.87 -2.78
CA SER A 173 -7.97 -10.73 -3.62
C SER A 173 -7.15 -11.77 -4.35
N PHE A 174 -6.03 -11.36 -4.96
CA PHE A 174 -5.09 -12.29 -5.60
C PHE A 174 -4.55 -13.33 -4.61
N PHE A 175 -3.95 -12.88 -3.51
CA PHE A 175 -3.22 -13.75 -2.61
C PHE A 175 -4.15 -14.69 -1.83
N PHE A 176 -5.14 -14.14 -1.11
CA PHE A 176 -5.94 -14.90 -0.13
C PHE A 176 -7.26 -15.44 -0.63
N LYS A 177 -7.85 -14.85 -1.69
CA LYS A 177 -9.05 -15.43 -2.29
C LYS A 177 -8.68 -16.41 -3.39
N SER A 178 -7.75 -16.06 -4.27
CA SER A 178 -7.46 -16.90 -5.44
C SER A 178 -6.28 -17.85 -5.26
N TRP A 179 -5.09 -17.36 -4.91
CA TRP A 179 -3.92 -18.24 -4.91
C TRP A 179 -3.98 -19.34 -3.83
N THR A 180 -4.38 -19.00 -2.61
CA THR A 180 -4.55 -19.96 -1.49
C THR A 180 -5.62 -21.01 -1.75
N GLU A 181 -6.75 -20.62 -2.35
CA GLU A 181 -7.84 -21.54 -2.68
C GLU A 181 -7.45 -22.48 -3.83
N ILE A 182 -6.69 -21.98 -4.83
CA ILE A 182 -6.09 -22.81 -5.89
C ILE A 182 -5.10 -23.80 -5.29
N PHE A 183 -4.20 -23.33 -4.41
CA PHE A 183 -3.22 -24.17 -3.74
C PHE A 183 -3.87 -25.30 -2.92
N SER A 184 -5.00 -25.00 -2.25
CA SER A 184 -5.72 -25.98 -1.41
C SER A 184 -6.55 -26.99 -2.21
N ALA A 185 -6.49 -26.97 -3.55
CA ALA A 185 -7.28 -27.83 -4.46
C ALA A 185 -8.80 -27.80 -4.18
N ARG A 186 -9.32 -26.74 -3.55
CA ARG A 186 -10.74 -26.62 -3.20
C ARG A 186 -11.62 -26.14 -4.36
N TRP A 187 -11.08 -26.01 -5.57
CA TRP A 187 -11.85 -25.54 -6.72
C TRP A 187 -12.32 -26.63 -7.68
N LYS A 188 -13.64 -26.60 -7.90
CA LYS A 188 -14.29 -26.89 -9.19
C LYS A 188 -14.19 -25.62 -10.04
N THR A 189 -13.55 -25.74 -11.20
CA THR A 189 -13.30 -24.72 -12.23
C THR A 189 -14.46 -23.74 -12.46
N PHE A 190 -14.36 -22.51 -11.94
CA PHE A 190 -15.07 -21.34 -12.45
C PHE A 190 -14.15 -20.12 -12.41
N TYR A 191 -13.43 -19.91 -13.51
CA TYR A 191 -12.62 -18.71 -13.72
C TYR A 191 -13.55 -17.50 -13.82
N HIS A 192 -13.53 -16.63 -12.82
CA HIS A 192 -14.12 -15.30 -12.98
C HIS A 192 -13.05 -14.45 -13.68
N PRO A 193 -13.35 -13.85 -14.84
CA PRO A 193 -12.41 -12.97 -15.51
C PRO A 193 -12.02 -11.82 -14.57
N LEU A 194 -10.79 -11.33 -14.69
CA LEU A 194 -10.36 -10.19 -13.90
C LEU A 194 -11.26 -9.01 -14.21
N HIS A 195 -12.00 -8.54 -13.19
CA HIS A 195 -12.84 -7.36 -13.31
C HIS A 195 -11.91 -6.14 -13.35
N LEU A 196 -11.46 -5.80 -14.55
CA LEU A 196 -10.90 -4.51 -14.83
C LEU A 196 -12.05 -3.51 -14.91
N ARG A 197 -11.85 -2.31 -14.39
CA ARG A 197 -12.77 -1.22 -14.65
C ARG A 197 -12.86 -1.03 -16.18
N PRO A 198 -14.03 -0.70 -16.76
CA PRO A 198 -14.05 -0.06 -18.07
C PRO A 198 -13.15 1.18 -17.95
N TRP A 199 -12.02 1.11 -18.65
CA TRP A 199 -10.90 2.01 -18.47
C TRP A 199 -11.39 3.44 -18.57
N PHE A 200 -10.93 4.26 -17.61
CA PHE A 200 -11.03 5.71 -17.52
C PHE A 200 -12.17 6.24 -16.64
N LEU A 201 -11.82 7.19 -15.77
CA LEU A 201 -12.78 8.24 -15.44
C LEU A 201 -13.01 8.95 -16.78
N ASP A 202 -14.26 9.04 -17.24
CA ASP A 202 -14.59 9.78 -18.47
C ASP A 202 -13.80 11.10 -18.49
N GLY A 203 -13.18 11.48 -19.61
CA GLY A 203 -12.47 12.77 -19.73
C GLY A 203 -11.00 12.81 -19.30
N ILE A 204 -10.32 11.67 -19.12
CA ILE A 204 -8.85 11.61 -19.06
C ILE A 204 -8.32 11.06 -20.40
N ASP A 205 -7.38 11.78 -21.01
CA ASP A 205 -6.66 11.33 -22.20
C ASP A 205 -5.52 10.38 -21.82
N TYR A 206 -5.42 9.26 -22.52
CA TYR A 206 -4.40 8.24 -22.29
C TYR A 206 -3.52 8.04 -23.53
N PRO A 207 -2.23 7.70 -23.34
CA PRO A 207 -1.54 7.54 -22.06
C PRO A 207 -1.28 8.87 -21.34
N ILE A 208 -1.28 8.85 -20.00
CA ILE A 208 -0.92 10.02 -19.20
C ILE A 208 0.58 10.32 -19.41
N ARG A 209 0.88 11.59 -19.65
CA ARG A 209 2.23 12.12 -19.82
C ARG A 209 2.77 12.67 -18.50
N VAL A 210 3.91 12.15 -18.06
CA VAL A 210 4.60 12.54 -16.82
C VAL A 210 5.94 13.18 -17.19
N PRO A 211 6.36 14.30 -16.59
CA PRO A 211 7.66 14.90 -16.89
C PRO A 211 8.80 13.91 -16.71
N ILE A 212 9.76 13.86 -17.65
CA ILE A 212 10.88 12.89 -17.60
C ILE A 212 11.68 13.00 -16.29
N SER A 213 11.79 14.21 -15.72
CA SER A 213 12.47 14.44 -14.43
C SER A 213 11.92 13.58 -13.29
N GLU A 214 10.63 13.23 -13.33
CA GLU A 214 9.98 12.36 -12.34
C GLU A 214 10.25 10.87 -12.59
N THR A 215 10.87 10.53 -13.72
CA THR A 215 11.07 9.15 -14.20
C THR A 215 12.53 8.69 -14.22
N VAL A 216 13.41 9.50 -13.63
CA VAL A 216 14.84 9.24 -13.50
C VAL A 216 15.24 9.43 -12.04
N SER A 217 16.16 8.60 -11.54
CA SER A 217 16.78 8.81 -10.24
C SER A 217 17.37 10.21 -10.19
N SER A 218 17.02 10.98 -9.15
CA SER A 218 17.66 12.28 -8.95
C SER A 218 19.16 12.04 -8.71
N PRO A 219 20.07 12.77 -9.38
CA PRO A 219 21.47 12.69 -9.02
C PRO A 219 21.62 13.04 -7.53
N PRO A 220 22.50 12.36 -6.77
CA PRO A 220 22.82 12.79 -5.42
C PRO A 220 23.27 14.25 -5.52
N VAL A 221 22.59 15.14 -4.81
CA VAL A 221 22.89 16.57 -4.83
C VAL A 221 24.32 16.74 -4.32
N GLU A 222 25.26 17.03 -5.22
CA GLU A 222 26.62 17.41 -4.83
C GLU A 222 26.55 18.66 -3.95
N GLY A 223 27.05 18.54 -2.71
CA GLY A 223 27.09 19.64 -1.74
C GLY A 223 26.08 19.56 -0.61
N VAL A 224 25.11 18.63 -0.66
CA VAL A 224 24.55 18.07 0.58
C VAL A 224 25.40 16.85 0.84
N VAL A 225 26.26 16.89 1.87
CA VAL A 225 26.82 15.66 2.46
C VAL A 225 25.65 14.69 2.47
N ALA A 226 25.70 13.63 1.67
CA ALA A 226 24.79 12.53 1.82
C ALA A 226 24.90 12.22 3.29
N SER A 227 23.90 12.63 4.06
CA SER A 227 23.89 12.35 5.48
C SER A 227 23.82 10.84 5.47
N SER A 228 24.98 10.23 5.62
CA SER A 228 25.19 8.84 5.99
C SER A 228 24.59 8.59 7.37
N ASP A 229 23.84 9.53 7.93
CA ASP A 229 22.65 9.25 8.70
C ASP A 229 21.60 8.58 7.79
N HIS A 230 21.86 7.31 7.46
CA HIS A 230 20.83 6.33 7.76
C HIS A 230 20.54 6.51 9.26
N HIS A 231 19.72 7.49 9.62
CA HIS A 231 19.12 7.54 10.95
C HIS A 231 18.59 6.14 11.16
N LEU A 232 19.12 5.40 12.13
CA LEU A 232 18.71 4.04 12.42
C LEU A 232 17.21 4.08 12.73
N SER A 233 16.40 3.90 11.70
CA SER A 233 14.96 3.87 11.80
C SER A 233 14.63 2.48 12.31
N ARG A 234 14.75 2.30 13.62
CA ARG A 234 14.38 1.07 14.29
C ARG A 234 12.87 0.88 14.12
N LYS A 235 12.42 -0.14 13.39
CA LYS A 235 10.99 -0.46 13.38
C LYS A 235 10.69 -1.24 14.66
N VAL A 236 9.58 -0.88 15.28
CA VAL A 236 9.13 -1.46 16.54
C VAL A 236 7.71 -1.96 16.35
N ILE A 237 7.48 -3.20 16.74
CA ILE A 237 6.15 -3.81 16.69
C ILE A 237 5.43 -3.55 18.02
N PHE A 238 4.36 -2.74 17.95
CA PHE A 238 3.48 -2.52 19.10
C PHE A 238 2.33 -3.52 19.08
N ARG A 239 2.25 -4.38 20.12
CA ARG A 239 1.19 -5.38 20.24
C ARG A 239 0.02 -4.85 21.07
N PHE A 240 -1.14 -4.71 20.44
CA PHE A 240 -2.40 -4.43 21.13
C PHE A 240 -3.22 -5.72 21.29
N THR A 241 -3.51 -6.11 22.54
CA THR A 241 -4.38 -7.26 22.81
C THR A 241 -5.86 -6.88 22.60
N SER A 242 -6.73 -7.87 22.42
CA SER A 242 -8.19 -7.63 22.33
C SER A 242 -8.72 -6.85 23.54
N ARG A 243 -8.15 -7.12 24.73
CA ARG A 243 -8.43 -6.38 25.96
C ARG A 243 -8.01 -4.91 25.83
N HIS A 244 -6.75 -4.62 25.48
CA HIS A 244 -6.26 -3.24 25.32
C HIS A 244 -7.08 -2.47 24.28
N ILE A 245 -7.43 -3.11 23.16
CA ILE A 245 -8.26 -2.50 22.11
C ILE A 245 -9.64 -2.13 22.66
N SER A 246 -10.27 -3.04 23.41
CA SER A 246 -11.60 -2.82 23.97
C SER A 246 -11.60 -1.70 25.01
N GLU A 247 -10.58 -1.67 25.88
CA GLU A 247 -10.38 -0.60 26.88
C GLU A 247 -10.13 0.75 26.20
N LEU A 248 -9.27 0.81 25.19
CA LEU A 248 -9.01 2.03 24.41
C LEU A 248 -10.26 2.52 23.68
N LYS A 249 -11.02 1.61 23.06
CA LYS A 249 -12.27 1.95 22.39
C LYS A 249 -13.30 2.51 23.37
N ALA A 250 -13.47 1.87 24.53
CA ALA A 250 -14.40 2.33 25.55
C ALA A 250 -14.00 3.73 26.08
N LYS A 251 -12.72 3.93 26.38
CA LYS A 251 -12.17 5.23 26.80
C LYS A 251 -12.39 6.31 25.75
N ALA A 252 -12.06 6.03 24.49
CA ALA A 252 -12.25 6.97 23.39
C ALA A 252 -13.71 7.39 23.22
N ASN A 253 -14.66 6.45 23.27
CA ASN A 253 -16.08 6.76 23.17
C ASN A 253 -16.57 7.58 24.38
N TYR A 254 -16.14 7.24 25.60
CA TYR A 254 -16.48 8.01 26.79
C TYR A 254 -15.99 9.46 26.69
N GLU A 255 -14.71 9.67 26.36
CA GLU A 255 -14.15 11.03 26.24
C GLU A 255 -14.82 11.83 25.11
N VAL A 256 -15.19 11.17 24.00
CA VAL A 256 -15.94 11.80 22.91
C VAL A 256 -17.33 12.24 23.39
N VAL A 257 -18.08 11.38 24.09
CA VAL A 257 -19.40 11.73 24.64
C VAL A 257 -19.29 12.91 25.61
N VAL A 258 -18.26 12.94 26.46
CA VAL A 258 -18.00 14.08 27.35
C VAL A 258 -17.72 15.36 26.56
N PHE A 259 -17.02 15.26 25.43
CA PHE A 259 -16.61 16.42 24.63
C PHE A 259 -17.73 16.98 23.74
N VAL A 260 -18.53 16.13 23.07
CA VAL A 260 -19.57 16.56 22.11
C VAL A 260 -21.01 16.36 22.59
N GLY A 261 -21.22 15.64 23.69
CA GLY A 261 -22.54 15.41 24.30
C GLY A 261 -23.35 14.27 23.70
N TYR A 262 -22.83 13.52 22.73
CA TYR A 262 -23.51 12.38 22.11
C TYR A 262 -22.52 11.32 21.61
N ASP A 263 -23.01 10.10 21.39
CA ASP A 263 -22.19 8.97 20.93
C ASP A 263 -22.02 8.98 19.40
N LEU A 264 -20.77 9.01 18.95
CA LEU A 264 -20.38 8.92 17.53
C LEU A 264 -20.02 7.49 17.10
N ASN A 265 -20.08 6.52 18.02
CA ASN A 265 -19.71 5.13 17.84
C ASN A 265 -18.33 4.96 17.19
N ILE A 266 -17.30 5.46 17.88
CA ILE A 266 -15.91 5.40 17.44
C ILE A 266 -15.46 3.96 17.27
N SER A 267 -14.86 3.66 16.12
CA SER A 267 -14.31 2.35 15.80
C SER A 267 -13.02 2.03 16.58
N SER A 268 -12.72 0.75 16.79
CA SER A 268 -11.45 0.29 17.37
C SER A 268 -10.23 0.83 16.60
N PHE A 269 -10.33 0.89 15.27
CA PHE A 269 -9.28 1.46 14.41
C PHE A 269 -9.00 2.91 14.74
N GLN A 270 -10.04 3.76 14.82
CA GLN A 270 -9.90 5.17 15.16
C GLN A 270 -9.34 5.37 16.56
N ALA A 271 -9.77 4.57 17.54
CA ALA A 271 -9.28 4.66 18.91
C ALA A 271 -7.77 4.32 19.01
N VAL A 272 -7.33 3.22 18.39
CA VAL A 272 -5.92 2.82 18.38
C VAL A 272 -5.07 3.82 17.60
N LEU A 273 -5.53 4.25 16.42
CA LEU A 273 -4.84 5.24 15.60
C LEU A 273 -4.65 6.57 16.34
N ALA A 274 -5.70 7.08 16.98
CA ALA A 274 -5.64 8.30 17.78
C ALA A 274 -4.65 8.16 18.94
N HIS A 275 -4.70 7.02 19.64
CA HIS A 275 -3.80 6.74 20.75
C HIS A 275 -2.33 6.69 20.29
N MET A 276 -2.06 6.04 19.15
CA MET A 276 -0.72 5.99 18.58
C MET A 276 -0.25 7.37 18.13
N TRP A 277 -1.07 8.12 17.39
CA TRP A 277 -0.71 9.46 16.95
C TRP A 277 -0.42 10.38 18.14
N LEU A 278 -1.29 10.38 19.15
CA LEU A 278 -1.10 11.17 20.37
C LEU A 278 0.18 10.77 21.12
N SER A 279 0.47 9.47 21.17
CA SER A 279 1.67 8.97 21.84
C SER A 279 2.94 9.38 21.10
N VAL A 280 2.93 9.36 19.76
CA VAL A 280 4.06 9.83 18.96
C VAL A 280 4.31 11.31 19.22
N ILE A 281 3.28 12.14 19.09
CA ILE A 281 3.40 13.60 19.30
C ILE A 281 3.87 13.93 20.71
N ARG A 282 3.35 13.22 21.73
CA ARG A 282 3.79 13.40 23.12
C ARG A 282 5.28 13.11 23.33
N ASN A 283 5.87 12.24 22.53
CA ASN A 283 7.27 11.83 22.65
C ASN A 283 8.17 12.39 21.53
N SER A 284 7.70 13.37 20.74
CA SER A 284 8.45 13.90 19.59
C SER A 284 9.14 15.25 19.86
N ASP A 285 9.10 15.77 21.10
CA ASP A 285 9.67 17.07 21.49
C ASP A 285 9.35 18.23 20.52
N LEU A 286 8.13 18.23 19.96
CA LEU A 286 7.71 19.23 18.98
C LEU A 286 7.36 20.55 19.65
N ASN A 287 7.54 21.65 18.93
CA ASN A 287 7.05 22.94 19.38
C ASN A 287 5.51 22.92 19.42
N PRO A 288 4.85 23.53 20.42
CA PRO A 288 3.39 23.53 20.51
C PRO A 288 2.67 24.08 19.26
N GLU A 289 3.29 25.05 18.57
CA GLU A 289 2.75 25.66 17.34
C GLU A 289 3.05 24.84 16.07
N GLU A 290 3.80 23.75 16.18
CA GLU A 290 4.17 22.93 15.03
C GLU A 290 2.93 22.21 14.48
N VAL A 291 2.70 22.41 13.18
CA VAL A 291 1.60 21.78 12.45
C VAL A 291 1.93 20.32 12.20
N ILE A 292 1.04 19.44 12.63
CA ILE A 292 1.16 18.00 12.53
C ILE A 292 0.04 17.42 11.68
N HIS A 293 0.35 16.33 10.98
CA HIS A 293 -0.56 15.68 10.06
C HIS A 293 -0.69 14.19 10.35
N CYS A 294 -1.91 13.66 10.25
CA CYS A 294 -2.16 12.22 10.16
C CYS A 294 -2.79 11.92 8.80
N LYS A 295 -2.10 11.11 8.00
CA LYS A 295 -2.52 10.74 6.64
C LYS A 295 -3.03 9.30 6.62
N LEU A 296 -4.21 9.10 6.05
CA LEU A 296 -4.90 7.80 6.02
C LEU A 296 -5.22 7.41 4.59
N ALA A 297 -4.70 6.25 4.19
CA ALA A 297 -5.10 5.59 2.96
C ALA A 297 -6.54 5.07 3.10
N MET A 298 -7.38 5.41 2.14
CA MET A 298 -8.80 5.05 2.11
C MET A 298 -9.15 4.31 0.83
N GLU A 299 -9.86 3.20 0.98
CA GLU A 299 -10.47 2.47 -0.12
C GLU A 299 -11.56 3.35 -0.76
N MET A 300 -11.45 3.59 -2.07
CA MET A 300 -12.31 4.53 -2.79
C MET A 300 -13.44 3.88 -3.59
N ARG A 301 -13.39 2.58 -3.92
CA ARG A 301 -14.40 1.92 -4.78
C ARG A 301 -15.82 2.22 -4.32
N GLN A 302 -16.10 2.03 -3.03
CA GLN A 302 -17.43 2.24 -2.46
C GLN A 302 -17.73 3.68 -2.03
N ARG A 303 -16.74 4.58 -2.16
CA ARG A 303 -16.85 6.01 -1.81
C ARG A 303 -17.07 6.91 -3.02
N LEU A 304 -16.82 6.41 -4.24
CA LEU A 304 -17.11 7.10 -5.48
C LEU A 304 -18.62 7.11 -5.78
N ASN A 305 -19.03 8.05 -6.63
CA ASN A 305 -20.41 8.16 -7.13
C ASN A 305 -20.38 8.24 -8.67
N PRO A 306 -20.81 7.20 -9.40
CA PRO A 306 -21.30 5.92 -8.89
C PRO A 306 -20.21 5.11 -8.18
N SER A 307 -20.62 4.20 -7.28
CA SER A 307 -19.70 3.27 -6.62
C SER A 307 -19.17 2.24 -7.61
N ILE A 308 -17.92 1.85 -7.45
CA ILE A 308 -17.26 0.80 -8.23
C ILE A 308 -17.39 -0.54 -7.50
N GLU A 309 -17.52 -1.64 -8.26
CA GLU A 309 -17.51 -3.02 -7.75
C GLU A 309 -16.29 -3.28 -6.86
N LYS A 310 -16.47 -4.06 -5.79
CA LYS A 310 -15.40 -4.31 -4.80
C LYS A 310 -14.29 -5.19 -5.37
N GLU A 311 -14.65 -6.00 -6.35
CA GLU A 311 -13.81 -6.96 -7.07
C GLU A 311 -12.96 -6.29 -8.15
N CYS A 312 -13.19 -5.00 -8.42
CA CYS A 312 -12.44 -4.26 -9.42
C CYS A 312 -10.95 -4.21 -9.09
N PHE A 313 -10.11 -4.69 -10.00
CA PHE A 313 -8.66 -4.72 -9.87
C PHE A 313 -8.03 -3.35 -10.18
N GLY A 314 -6.91 -3.04 -9.52
CA GLY A 314 -6.11 -1.82 -9.72
C GLY A 314 -6.10 -0.91 -8.49
N ASN A 315 -5.43 0.24 -8.59
CA ASN A 315 -5.38 1.20 -7.47
C ASN A 315 -6.62 2.08 -7.40
N MET A 316 -7.28 2.10 -6.23
CA MET A 316 -8.35 3.04 -5.92
C MET A 316 -8.23 3.51 -4.47
N VAL A 317 -7.12 4.20 -4.18
CA VAL A 317 -6.76 4.63 -2.82
C VAL A 317 -6.68 6.15 -2.74
N GLY A 318 -7.55 6.74 -1.91
CA GLY A 318 -7.52 8.16 -1.58
C GLY A 318 -6.71 8.43 -0.32
N LEU A 319 -6.18 9.64 -0.18
CA LEU A 319 -5.46 10.08 1.01
C LEU A 319 -6.30 11.09 1.79
N ALA A 320 -6.77 10.69 2.97
CA ALA A 320 -7.38 11.58 3.94
C ALA A 320 -6.29 12.20 4.79
N THR A 321 -6.34 13.51 5.05
CA THR A 321 -5.39 14.18 5.94
C THR A 321 -6.12 14.89 7.07
N SER A 322 -5.76 14.54 8.31
CA SER A 322 -6.14 15.28 9.51
C SER A 322 -4.99 16.21 9.88
N THR A 323 -5.27 17.49 10.11
CA THR A 323 -4.27 18.52 10.44
C THR A 323 -4.64 19.22 11.75
N THR A 324 -3.64 19.46 12.60
CA THR A 324 -3.76 20.19 13.89
C THR A 324 -2.39 20.70 14.30
N THR A 325 -2.26 21.48 15.37
CA THR A 325 -0.96 21.71 16.02
C THR A 325 -0.66 20.66 17.11
N ALA A 326 0.63 20.47 17.43
CA ALA A 326 1.05 19.59 18.52
C ALA A 326 0.47 20.03 19.88
N GLY A 327 0.47 21.34 20.15
CA GLY A 327 -0.06 21.92 21.38
C GLY A 327 -1.56 21.68 21.55
N GLU A 328 -2.35 21.89 20.50
CA GLU A 328 -3.80 21.62 20.52
C GLU A 328 -4.09 20.14 20.79
N MET A 329 -3.36 19.24 20.14
CA MET A 329 -3.55 17.80 20.30
C MET A 329 -3.24 17.35 21.74
N LEU A 330 -2.11 17.79 22.29
CA LEU A 330 -1.68 17.41 23.64
C LEU A 330 -2.58 18.01 24.73
N LYS A 331 -3.06 19.23 24.53
CA LYS A 331 -4.00 19.90 25.45
C LYS A 331 -5.35 19.19 25.53
N ASN A 332 -5.88 18.72 24.40
CA ASN A 332 -7.24 18.16 24.33
C ASN A 332 -7.30 16.63 24.44
N GLY A 333 -6.18 15.92 24.25
CA GLY A 333 -6.07 14.49 24.55
C GLY A 333 -6.76 13.55 23.54
N LEU A 334 -7.10 12.34 24.02
CA LEU A 334 -7.49 11.21 23.17
C LEU A 334 -8.86 11.42 22.51
N GLY A 335 -9.89 11.78 23.28
CA GLY A 335 -11.24 11.99 22.75
C GLY A 335 -11.26 13.03 21.62
N TRP A 336 -10.56 14.15 21.80
CA TRP A 336 -10.44 15.17 20.77
C TRP A 336 -9.66 14.70 19.54
N THR A 337 -8.54 13.99 19.74
CA THR A 337 -7.76 13.42 18.64
C THR A 337 -8.61 12.47 17.80
N VAL A 338 -9.39 11.61 18.45
CA VAL A 338 -10.32 10.70 17.80
C VAL A 338 -11.37 11.46 17.00
N LEU A 339 -11.88 12.59 17.51
CA LEU A 339 -12.84 13.43 16.78
C LEU A 339 -12.27 13.97 15.47
N GLN A 340 -11.02 14.44 15.47
CA GLN A 340 -10.38 14.92 14.24
C GLN A 340 -10.23 13.81 13.19
N LEU A 341 -9.83 12.61 13.64
CA LEU A 341 -9.77 11.44 12.78
C LEU A 341 -11.17 10.98 12.33
N ASN A 342 -12.19 11.10 13.18
CA ASN A 342 -13.56 10.75 12.83
C ASN A 342 -14.13 11.67 11.76
N LYS A 343 -13.93 12.99 11.87
CA LYS A 343 -14.31 13.96 10.83
C LYS A 343 -13.64 13.65 9.49
N THR A 344 -12.36 13.29 9.55
CA THR A 344 -11.57 12.94 8.37
C THR A 344 -12.09 11.67 7.69
N VAL A 345 -12.43 10.63 8.48
CA VAL A 345 -12.84 9.31 7.97
C VAL A 345 -14.34 9.21 7.63
N GLY A 346 -15.16 9.95 8.38
CA GLY A 346 -16.62 10.02 8.32
C GLY A 346 -17.14 11.13 7.40
N SER A 347 -16.24 11.96 6.84
CA SER A 347 -16.60 12.84 5.72
C SER A 347 -17.32 12.02 4.65
N PRO A 348 -18.57 12.39 4.28
CA PRO A 348 -19.42 11.60 3.40
C PRO A 348 -18.70 11.33 2.08
N ARG A 349 -18.99 10.15 1.49
CA ARG A 349 -18.67 9.73 0.10
C ARG A 349 -18.20 10.93 -0.69
N PHE A 350 -16.88 11.18 -0.75
CA PHE A 350 -16.29 12.46 -1.15
C PHE A 350 -17.26 13.28 -2.01
N ASN A 351 -18.11 14.07 -1.36
CA ASN A 351 -19.07 14.90 -2.07
C ASN A 351 -18.29 16.16 -2.42
N VAL A 352 -17.21 15.97 -3.19
CA VAL A 352 -16.37 17.06 -3.73
C VAL A 352 -17.28 18.03 -4.50
N PHE A 353 -18.43 17.55 -4.98
CA PHE A 353 -19.45 18.27 -5.74
C PHE A 353 -20.60 18.83 -4.88
N GLY A 354 -20.55 18.72 -3.56
CA GLY A 354 -21.63 19.13 -2.65
C GLY A 354 -21.44 20.47 -1.93
N ASN A 355 -20.30 21.15 -2.13
CA ASN A 355 -20.08 22.46 -1.52
C ASN A 355 -20.69 23.55 -2.39
N ASP A 356 -21.85 24.05 -1.97
CA ASP A 356 -22.45 25.29 -2.46
C ASP A 356 -21.93 26.46 -1.62
N PHE A 357 -21.17 27.37 -2.25
CA PHE A 357 -20.69 28.61 -1.61
C PHE A 357 -21.76 29.70 -1.50
N GLY A 358 -23.03 29.37 -1.76
CA GLY A 358 -24.18 30.26 -1.61
C GLY A 358 -24.59 30.99 -2.89
N TRP A 359 -24.15 30.54 -4.07
CA TRP A 359 -24.43 31.20 -5.37
C TRP A 359 -25.31 30.37 -6.34
N GLY A 360 -25.94 29.29 -5.86
CA GLY A 360 -27.03 28.60 -6.56
C GLY A 360 -26.60 27.41 -7.42
N LYS A 361 -27.57 26.52 -7.70
CA LYS A 361 -27.38 25.24 -8.40
C LYS A 361 -26.92 25.43 -9.85
N ARG A 362 -25.83 24.76 -10.25
CA ARG A 362 -25.44 24.64 -11.67
C ARG A 362 -26.26 23.57 -12.40
N LEU A 363 -26.60 23.91 -13.64
CA LEU A 363 -27.23 23.04 -14.63
C LEU A 363 -26.21 22.05 -15.20
N ARG A 364 -26.76 20.91 -15.64
CA ARG A 364 -26.15 19.70 -16.19
C ARG A 364 -25.00 19.93 -17.20
N PHE A 365 -24.00 19.03 -17.11
CA PHE A 365 -22.97 18.57 -18.07
C PHE A 365 -21.50 19.00 -17.91
N GLU A 366 -20.67 17.96 -18.15
CA GLU A 366 -19.23 17.86 -18.40
C GLU A 366 -18.24 17.97 -17.22
N LEU A 367 -17.29 17.03 -17.24
CA LEU A 367 -16.22 16.82 -16.27
C LEU A 367 -15.42 18.11 -16.05
N ASP A 368 -15.64 18.74 -14.89
CA ASP A 368 -15.14 20.09 -14.65
C ASP A 368 -13.62 20.11 -14.37
N ARG A 369 -12.98 21.17 -14.87
CA ARG A 369 -11.54 21.44 -14.91
C ARG A 369 -10.87 21.44 -13.53
N GLU A 370 -11.63 21.46 -12.44
CA GLU A 370 -11.12 21.52 -11.06
C GLU A 370 -10.69 20.15 -10.49
N LEU A 371 -11.33 19.03 -10.87
CA LEU A 371 -10.83 17.69 -10.52
C LEU A 371 -9.52 17.42 -11.27
N LEU A 372 -9.51 17.81 -12.55
CA LEU A 372 -8.30 17.87 -13.37
C LEU A 372 -7.29 18.86 -12.80
N ALA A 373 -7.68 19.98 -12.21
CA ALA A 373 -6.77 20.94 -11.56
C ALA A 373 -6.24 20.44 -10.22
N MET A 374 -7.00 19.65 -9.45
CA MET A 374 -6.57 19.02 -8.20
C MET A 374 -5.61 17.86 -8.46
N VAL A 375 -5.93 17.03 -9.46
CA VAL A 375 -5.02 16.01 -9.98
C VAL A 375 -3.78 16.70 -10.58
N LYS A 376 -3.95 17.74 -11.41
CA LYS A 376 -2.82 18.54 -11.95
C LYS A 376 -2.05 19.28 -10.85
N SER A 377 -2.66 19.71 -9.75
CA SER A 377 -2.00 20.43 -8.65
C SER A 377 -1.23 19.47 -7.74
N LEU A 378 -1.72 18.23 -7.56
CA LEU A 378 -0.93 17.13 -7.02
C LEU A 378 0.32 16.85 -7.87
N PHE A 379 0.30 17.27 -9.14
CA PHE A 379 1.41 17.14 -10.09
C PHE A 379 2.09 18.46 -10.53
N THR A 380 1.90 19.57 -9.79
CA THR A 380 2.67 20.82 -10.05
C THR A 380 4.03 20.80 -9.37
N ARG A 381 5.07 21.27 -10.07
CA ARG A 381 6.51 21.19 -9.70
C ARG A 381 6.87 21.64 -8.27
N GLU A 382 6.13 22.57 -7.68
CA GLU A 382 6.39 23.08 -6.31
C GLU A 382 5.72 22.22 -5.22
N LEU A 383 4.50 21.74 -5.45
CA LEU A 383 3.78 20.85 -4.51
C LEU A 383 4.24 19.40 -4.59
N ILE A 384 4.78 18.95 -5.73
CA ILE A 384 5.54 17.69 -5.80
C ILE A 384 6.79 17.82 -4.89
N LYS A 385 7.60 18.88 -5.01
CA LYS A 385 8.78 19.01 -4.15
C LYS A 385 8.44 19.05 -2.65
N GLU A 386 7.33 19.67 -2.25
CA GLU A 386 6.89 19.69 -0.85
C GLU A 386 6.23 18.39 -0.39
N ALA A 387 5.29 17.80 -1.16
CA ALA A 387 4.67 16.52 -0.84
C ALA A 387 5.69 15.38 -0.77
N TRP A 388 6.73 15.43 -1.60
CA TRP A 388 7.78 14.40 -1.70
C TRP A 388 8.95 14.63 -0.72
N ARG A 389 9.29 15.87 -0.33
CA ARG A 389 10.12 16.11 0.89
C ARG A 389 9.37 15.68 2.16
N PHE A 390 8.04 15.83 2.19
CA PHE A 390 7.20 15.45 3.34
C PHE A 390 7.06 13.94 3.55
N ILE A 391 6.91 13.16 2.48
CA ILE A 391 6.83 11.68 2.55
C ILE A 391 8.12 11.09 3.12
N ARG A 392 9.28 11.70 2.83
CA ARG A 392 10.59 11.26 3.31
C ARG A 392 10.88 11.55 4.79
N LEU A 393 10.18 12.50 5.41
CA LEU A 393 10.61 13.03 6.71
C LEU A 393 9.66 12.75 7.87
N TYR A 394 8.33 12.66 7.68
CA TYR A 394 7.40 12.40 8.78
C TYR A 394 6.07 11.81 8.28
N GLY A 395 5.82 10.53 8.51
CA GLY A 395 4.55 9.91 8.13
C GLY A 395 4.26 8.57 8.79
N LEU A 396 3.27 8.56 9.69
CA LEU A 396 2.54 7.35 10.08
C LEU A 396 1.48 7.06 9.01
N THR A 397 1.58 5.93 8.32
CA THR A 397 0.56 5.47 7.37
C THR A 397 -0.15 4.26 7.95
N PHE A 398 -1.46 4.37 8.20
CA PHE A 398 -2.29 3.28 8.70
C PHE A 398 -3.31 2.84 7.65
N TRP A 399 -3.47 1.52 7.51
CA TRP A 399 -4.35 0.90 6.53
C TRP A 399 -5.63 0.39 7.19
N ARG A 400 -6.80 0.82 6.70
CA ARG A 400 -8.11 0.45 7.25
C ARG A 400 -8.61 -0.93 6.80
N ASN A 401 -8.01 -1.57 5.79
CA ASN A 401 -8.55 -2.80 5.19
C ASN A 401 -8.25 -4.12 5.96
N TYR A 402 -7.80 -4.07 7.21
CA TYR A 402 -7.35 -5.27 7.94
C TYR A 402 -8.12 -5.60 9.23
N TRP A 403 -9.28 -5.00 9.45
CA TRP A 403 -10.08 -5.24 10.68
C TRP A 403 -11.22 -6.26 10.55
N LEU A 404 -11.44 -6.82 9.36
CA LEU A 404 -12.33 -7.96 9.18
C LEU A 404 -11.50 -9.23 9.00
N MET A 405 -11.02 -9.78 10.13
CA MET A 405 -10.99 -11.21 10.48
C MET A 405 -9.89 -11.49 11.51
N ARG A 406 -10.24 -12.31 12.49
CA ARG A 406 -9.44 -12.67 13.67
C ARG A 406 -8.08 -13.25 13.26
N SER A 407 -7.04 -12.78 13.96
CA SER A 407 -5.72 -13.41 14.06
C SER A 407 -4.76 -13.22 12.88
N PHE A 408 -4.40 -11.98 12.52
CA PHE A 408 -3.18 -11.73 11.73
C PHE A 408 -2.47 -10.46 12.19
N TYR A 409 -1.15 -10.55 12.42
CA TYR A 409 -0.31 -9.42 12.79
C TYR A 409 -0.16 -8.49 11.59
N SER A 410 -0.71 -7.27 11.67
CA SER A 410 -0.46 -6.23 10.67
C SER A 410 0.66 -5.32 11.19
N MET A 411 1.79 -5.26 10.48
CA MET A 411 2.78 -4.20 10.65
C MET A 411 2.18 -2.88 10.15
N SER A 412 1.95 -1.95 11.07
CA SER A 412 1.73 -0.54 10.75
C SER A 412 2.92 0.24 11.30
N TYR A 413 3.60 0.98 10.44
CA TYR A 413 4.85 1.66 10.79
C TYR A 413 4.58 2.93 11.59
N VAL A 414 5.31 3.07 12.68
CA VAL A 414 5.40 4.29 13.49
C VAL A 414 6.77 4.88 13.27
N HIS A 415 6.84 6.03 12.60
CA HIS A 415 8.08 6.79 12.50
C HIS A 415 8.26 7.58 13.80
N VAL A 416 9.16 7.13 14.67
CA VAL A 416 9.57 7.88 15.87
C VAL A 416 11.02 8.27 15.66
N LYS A 417 11.30 9.57 15.64
CA LYS A 417 12.68 10.06 15.72
C LYS A 417 13.21 9.75 17.12
N SER A 418 14.21 8.87 17.26
CA SER A 418 15.02 8.84 18.48
C SER A 418 16.20 9.80 18.32
N LYS A 419 16.45 10.62 19.32
CA LYS A 419 17.77 11.22 19.53
C LYS A 419 18.73 10.19 20.10
#